data_AF-A0A094Q4A1-F1
#
_entry.id   AF-A0A094Q4A1-F1
#
_cell.length_a   1.000
_cell.length_b   1.000
_cell.length_c   1.000
_cell.angle_alpha   90.00
_cell.angle_beta   90.00
_cell.angle_gamma   90.00
#
_symmetry.space_group_name_H-M   'P 1'
#
loop_
_entity.id
_entity.type
_entity.pdbx_description
1 polymer ?
#
loop_
_entity_poly.entity_id
_entity_poly.type
_entity_poly.pdbx_seq_one_letter_code
_entity_poly.pdbx_strand_id
1 'polypeptide(L)'
;MKRLITALVLTTTLGLSFIVPASGAVKAGAACKKLKSTTTVSGYKYTCIKSGKKLVWSKGVKVTVNAIPTPTPTPVSTPEPQKVSFIPWSTNFETTLLTQTALEATDLYFGKVTPSNDYEIVIDPSVTASDIAWIKSMLDYVNGSFPNIEREKVKVFLGTTHSWSEKTLKAANLWLGDPNAPYPCSQGRSDAYCAERNLALLIYSDIYAPNSLYRWDPGRRSTPAHELFHTVQFAMAGPNIGSDSPLHIPRWLMEGSANYFGFYIVDRMGFEKYQVGRNQQVNNNPAYKTIVPLVRYDSFDLDPYGIGQAVTEYLIASIGFEKFLDIWKFTKSEKSFNLGFFKATGLQIEEFYAKFEAARGSMGIGS
;
A
#
# COMPACT_ATOMS: atom_id res chain seq x y z
N MET A 1 48.52 -75.75 -4.53
CA MET A 1 47.75 -74.62 -5.08
C MET A 1 46.28 -75.05 -5.16
N LYS A 2 45.46 -74.39 -4.34
CA LYS A 2 44.03 -74.62 -4.00
C LYS A 2 43.38 -73.23 -4.13
N ARG A 3 42.15 -72.96 -4.54
CA ARG A 3 40.89 -73.71 -4.73
C ARG A 3 39.94 -72.75 -5.50
N LEU A 4 38.95 -73.30 -6.21
CA LEU A 4 37.74 -72.58 -6.66
C LEU A 4 37.01 -71.88 -5.49
N ILE A 5 36.25 -70.81 -5.80
CA ILE A 5 34.84 -70.61 -5.39
C ILE A 5 34.22 -69.44 -6.18
N THR A 6 33.05 -69.69 -6.76
CA THR A 6 32.11 -68.76 -7.40
C THR A 6 31.32 -67.98 -6.33
N ALA A 7 31.12 -66.67 -6.48
CA ALA A 7 30.26 -65.87 -5.60
C ALA A 7 29.26 -65.03 -6.40
N LEU A 8 27.98 -65.23 -6.10
CA LEU A 8 26.78 -64.55 -6.60
C LEU A 8 26.50 -63.33 -5.69
N VAL A 9 26.41 -62.12 -6.24
CA VAL A 9 26.10 -60.89 -5.47
C VAL A 9 24.65 -60.47 -5.75
N LEU A 10 23.84 -60.49 -4.69
CA LEU A 10 22.44 -60.06 -4.64
C LEU A 10 22.39 -58.60 -4.16
N THR A 11 21.95 -57.66 -4.99
CA THR A 11 21.78 -56.24 -4.61
C THR A 11 20.39 -55.99 -4.07
N THR A 12 20.28 -55.70 -2.77
CA THR A 12 19.06 -55.30 -2.07
C THR A 12 18.90 -53.77 -2.08
N THR A 13 17.79 -53.29 -2.64
CA THR A 13 17.33 -51.89 -2.60
C THR A 13 16.69 -51.58 -1.24
N LEU A 14 17.23 -50.60 -0.50
CA LEU A 14 16.69 -50.12 0.76
C LEU A 14 15.92 -48.80 0.54
N GLY A 15 14.58 -48.86 0.58
CA GLY A 15 13.72 -47.68 0.55
C GLY A 15 13.68 -46.99 1.92
N LEU A 16 13.99 -45.69 1.96
CA LEU A 16 13.76 -44.85 3.14
C LEU A 16 12.29 -44.40 3.18
N SER A 17 11.53 -44.99 4.11
CA SER A 17 10.20 -44.49 4.50
C SER A 17 10.36 -43.44 5.62
N PHE A 18 9.97 -42.20 5.35
CA PHE A 18 9.85 -41.17 6.37
C PHE A 18 8.68 -41.49 7.31
N ILE A 19 8.99 -41.76 8.59
CA ILE A 19 7.99 -41.92 9.65
C ILE A 19 7.63 -40.53 10.17
N VAL A 20 6.43 -40.04 9.84
CA VAL A 20 5.86 -38.84 10.47
C VAL A 20 5.36 -39.25 11.87
N PRO A 21 5.71 -38.53 12.96
CA PRO A 21 5.16 -38.84 14.27
C PRO A 21 3.66 -38.52 14.31
N ALA A 22 2.84 -39.56 14.54
CA ALA A 22 1.42 -39.41 14.78
C ALA A 22 1.18 -38.55 16.04
N SER A 23 0.54 -37.39 15.88
CA SER A 23 0.09 -36.57 17.00
C SER A 23 -1.13 -37.24 17.64
N GLY A 24 -0.90 -38.06 18.67
CA GLY A 24 -1.97 -38.70 19.42
C GLY A 24 -2.85 -37.66 20.13
N ALA A 25 -4.16 -37.73 19.91
CA ALA A 25 -5.16 -36.95 20.61
C ALA A 25 -5.02 -37.09 22.14
N VAL A 26 -5.19 -35.99 22.88
CA VAL A 26 -5.07 -35.96 24.34
C VAL A 26 -6.14 -36.85 24.98
N LYS A 27 -5.72 -37.89 25.70
CA LYS A 27 -6.58 -38.82 26.45
C LYS A 27 -6.23 -38.77 27.93
N ALA A 28 -7.23 -38.96 28.79
CA ALA A 28 -7.02 -39.06 30.24
C ALA A 28 -5.98 -40.15 30.56
N GLY A 29 -5.03 -39.85 31.44
CA GLY A 29 -3.95 -40.76 31.81
C GLY A 29 -2.76 -40.81 30.84
N ALA A 30 -2.86 -40.20 29.65
CA ALA A 30 -1.71 -40.10 28.73
C ALA A 30 -0.64 -39.17 29.29
N ALA A 31 0.62 -39.40 28.90
CA ALA A 31 1.75 -38.60 29.35
C ALA A 31 1.63 -37.14 28.89
N CYS A 32 2.01 -36.21 29.76
CA CYS A 32 2.08 -34.78 29.45
C CYS A 32 3.46 -34.22 29.81
N LYS A 33 3.90 -33.21 29.05
CA LYS A 33 5.28 -32.68 29.15
C LYS A 33 5.48 -31.68 30.29
N LYS A 34 4.43 -30.94 30.70
CA LYS A 34 4.55 -29.80 31.61
C LYS A 34 3.43 -29.80 32.65
N LEU A 35 3.79 -29.92 33.94
CA LEU A 35 2.84 -29.87 35.05
C LEU A 35 2.02 -28.57 35.02
N LYS A 36 0.72 -28.67 35.33
CA LYS A 36 -0.27 -27.57 35.27
C LYS A 36 -0.61 -27.05 33.87
N SER A 37 -0.06 -27.60 32.78
CA SER A 37 -0.55 -27.25 31.44
C SER A 37 -2.01 -27.68 31.27
N THR A 38 -2.82 -26.87 30.59
CA THR A 38 -4.22 -27.20 30.29
C THR A 38 -4.47 -27.27 28.80
N THR A 39 -5.40 -28.13 28.38
CA THR A 39 -5.90 -28.19 27.01
C THR A 39 -7.39 -28.57 27.04
N THR A 40 -8.14 -28.14 26.02
CA THR A 40 -9.56 -28.45 25.90
C THR A 40 -9.78 -29.28 24.64
N VAL A 41 -10.38 -30.46 24.80
CA VAL A 41 -10.70 -31.36 23.68
C VAL A 41 -12.14 -31.84 23.87
N SER A 42 -12.96 -31.69 22.84
CA SER A 42 -14.35 -32.18 22.82
C SER A 42 -15.21 -31.72 24.01
N GLY A 43 -15.03 -30.47 24.47
CA GLY A 43 -15.82 -29.89 25.58
C GLY A 43 -15.35 -30.29 26.99
N TYR A 44 -14.20 -30.94 27.11
CA TYR A 44 -13.58 -31.28 28.39
C TYR A 44 -12.24 -30.55 28.55
N LYS A 45 -12.03 -29.90 29.71
CA LYS A 45 -10.76 -29.29 30.07
C LYS A 45 -9.89 -30.30 30.81
N TYR A 46 -8.74 -30.63 30.23
CA TYR A 46 -7.72 -31.50 30.81
C TYR A 46 -6.61 -30.66 31.43
N THR A 47 -6.07 -31.12 32.57
CA THR A 47 -4.93 -30.50 33.25
C THR A 47 -3.84 -31.55 33.43
N CYS A 48 -2.59 -31.22 33.11
CA CYS A 48 -1.45 -32.08 33.37
C CYS A 48 -1.17 -32.12 34.88
N ILE A 49 -1.37 -33.28 35.50
CA ILE A 49 -1.26 -33.51 36.94
C ILE A 49 -0.18 -34.55 37.25
N LYS A 50 0.29 -34.56 38.50
CA LYS A 50 1.20 -35.58 39.01
C LYS A 50 0.38 -36.81 39.45
N SER A 51 0.70 -37.98 38.91
CA SER A 51 0.17 -39.27 39.36
C SER A 51 1.36 -40.18 39.69
N GLY A 52 1.59 -40.39 40.99
CA GLY A 52 2.80 -41.03 41.49
C GLY A 52 4.07 -40.27 41.08
N LYS A 53 4.98 -40.94 40.36
CA LYS A 53 6.25 -40.38 39.85
C LYS A 53 6.14 -39.79 38.42
N LYS A 54 4.97 -39.83 37.77
CA LYS A 54 4.78 -39.41 36.37
C LYS A 54 3.83 -38.22 36.23
N LEU A 55 3.93 -37.52 35.10
CA LEU A 55 3.00 -36.47 34.67
C LEU A 55 2.00 -37.04 33.67
N VAL A 56 0.71 -36.92 33.99
CA VAL A 56 -0.37 -37.44 33.14
C VAL A 56 -1.51 -36.43 33.02
N TRP A 57 -2.25 -36.47 31.92
CA TRP A 57 -3.48 -35.70 31.77
C TRP A 57 -4.56 -36.18 32.75
N SER A 58 -5.25 -35.24 33.41
CA SER A 58 -6.38 -35.53 34.31
C SER A 58 -7.54 -36.21 33.57
N LYS A 59 -8.59 -36.64 34.30
CA LYS A 59 -9.78 -37.26 33.69
C LYS A 59 -10.60 -36.31 32.78
N GLY A 60 -10.24 -35.03 32.73
CA GLY A 60 -11.01 -33.99 32.03
C GLY A 60 -12.23 -33.56 32.84
N VAL A 61 -12.49 -32.25 32.91
CA VAL A 61 -13.72 -31.71 33.51
C VAL A 61 -14.61 -31.21 32.39
N LYS A 62 -15.84 -31.73 32.31
CA LYS A 62 -16.84 -31.28 31.32
C LYS A 62 -17.11 -29.80 31.55
N VAL A 63 -16.99 -28.99 30.51
CA VAL A 63 -17.35 -27.58 30.55
C VAL A 63 -18.88 -27.52 30.51
N THR A 64 -19.52 -27.53 31.68
CA THR A 64 -20.96 -27.34 31.82
C THR A 64 -21.28 -25.85 31.84
N VAL A 65 -21.98 -25.38 30.82
CA VAL A 65 -22.63 -24.06 30.83
C VAL A 65 -23.87 -24.21 31.71
N ASN A 66 -23.75 -23.94 33.01
CA ASN A 66 -24.89 -23.88 33.92
C ASN A 66 -25.04 -22.45 34.45
N ALA A 67 -26.30 -22.01 34.41
CA ALA A 67 -26.77 -20.67 34.73
C ALA A 67 -26.26 -20.18 36.10
N ILE A 68 -25.80 -18.92 36.10
CA ILE A 68 -25.34 -18.18 37.28
C ILE A 68 -26.57 -17.60 38.03
N PRO A 69 -26.58 -17.61 39.38
CA PRO A 69 -27.58 -16.91 40.18
C PRO A 69 -27.44 -15.39 40.01
N THR A 70 -28.57 -14.72 39.85
CA THR A 70 -28.73 -13.28 39.60
C THR A 70 -27.83 -12.41 40.47
N PRO A 71 -26.84 -11.70 39.90
CA PRO A 71 -26.23 -10.54 40.52
C PRO A 71 -27.06 -9.30 40.19
N THR A 72 -27.19 -8.42 41.20
CA THR A 72 -27.67 -7.03 41.16
C THR A 72 -27.42 -6.32 39.83
N PRO A 73 -28.37 -5.51 39.30
CA PRO A 73 -28.25 -4.88 37.98
C PRO A 73 -27.01 -3.99 37.93
N THR A 74 -25.95 -4.56 37.37
CA THR A 74 -24.79 -3.82 36.87
C THR A 74 -25.15 -3.48 35.43
N PRO A 75 -24.98 -2.23 34.98
CA PRO A 75 -25.37 -1.82 33.64
C PRO A 75 -24.77 -2.77 32.62
N VAL A 76 -25.63 -3.35 31.79
CA VAL A 76 -25.23 -4.15 30.64
C VAL A 76 -24.41 -3.21 29.76
N SER A 77 -23.09 -3.40 29.73
CA SER A 77 -22.27 -2.82 28.68
C SER A 77 -22.79 -3.41 27.38
N THR A 78 -23.46 -2.57 26.58
CA THR A 78 -23.77 -2.82 25.18
C THR A 78 -22.55 -3.51 24.55
N PRO A 79 -22.71 -4.65 23.83
CA PRO A 79 -21.60 -5.21 23.10
C PRO A 79 -21.06 -4.11 22.19
N GLU A 80 -19.83 -3.69 22.46
CA GLU A 80 -19.12 -2.79 21.57
C GLU A 80 -19.17 -3.44 20.18
N PRO A 81 -19.63 -2.74 19.13
CA PRO A 81 -19.76 -3.33 17.81
C PRO A 81 -18.43 -3.97 17.46
N GLN A 82 -18.41 -5.28 17.21
CA GLN A 82 -17.20 -5.96 16.72
C GLN A 82 -16.78 -5.22 15.45
N LYS A 83 -15.72 -4.40 15.55
CA LYS A 83 -15.17 -3.66 14.42
C LYS A 83 -14.73 -4.72 13.42
N VAL A 84 -15.47 -4.85 12.31
CA VAL A 84 -15.10 -5.73 11.21
C VAL A 84 -13.70 -5.29 10.77
N SER A 85 -12.71 -6.16 10.91
CA SER A 85 -11.31 -5.86 10.57
C SER A 85 -10.99 -6.44 9.20
N PHE A 86 -10.31 -5.65 8.36
CA PHE A 86 -9.77 -6.15 7.11
C PHE A 86 -8.75 -7.28 7.38
N ILE A 87 -8.84 -8.37 6.62
CA ILE A 87 -7.89 -9.48 6.68
C ILE A 87 -6.84 -9.24 5.59
N PRO A 88 -5.55 -9.09 5.95
CA PRO A 88 -4.48 -8.89 4.97
C PRO A 88 -4.55 -9.91 3.84
N TRP A 89 -4.41 -9.42 2.61
CA TRP A 89 -4.44 -10.24 1.39
C TRP A 89 -5.75 -11.01 1.14
N SER A 90 -6.85 -10.65 1.81
CA SER A 90 -8.18 -11.19 1.48
C SER A 90 -8.54 -10.82 0.04
N THR A 91 -9.29 -11.69 -0.63
CA THR A 91 -9.82 -11.46 -1.99
C THR A 91 -11.31 -11.13 -1.98
N ASN A 92 -11.94 -11.12 -0.81
CA ASN A 92 -13.34 -10.76 -0.65
C ASN A 92 -13.51 -9.86 0.57
N PHE A 93 -14.04 -8.66 0.36
CA PHE A 93 -14.25 -7.64 1.37
C PHE A 93 -15.20 -6.56 0.84
N GLU A 94 -15.74 -5.75 1.76
CA GLU A 94 -16.42 -4.51 1.41
C GLU A 94 -15.39 -3.44 1.03
N THR A 95 -15.61 -2.71 -0.07
CA THR A 95 -14.68 -1.66 -0.55
C THR A 95 -14.47 -0.56 0.51
N THR A 96 -15.51 -0.26 1.29
CA THR A 96 -15.44 0.73 2.38
C THR A 96 -14.52 0.26 3.51
N LEU A 97 -14.51 -1.03 3.83
CA LEU A 97 -13.60 -1.60 4.82
C LEU A 97 -12.15 -1.52 4.35
N LEU A 98 -11.88 -1.82 3.07
CA LEU A 98 -10.56 -1.69 2.48
C LEU A 98 -10.03 -0.25 2.58
N THR A 99 -10.80 0.69 2.05
CA THR A 99 -10.42 2.11 2.01
C THR A 99 -10.24 2.69 3.41
N GLN A 100 -11.16 2.42 4.33
CA GLN A 100 -11.04 2.86 5.73
C GLN A 100 -9.77 2.30 6.38
N THR A 101 -9.47 1.02 6.19
CA THR A 101 -8.26 0.40 6.76
C THR A 101 -6.99 1.05 6.21
N ALA A 102 -6.95 1.34 4.90
CA ALA A 102 -5.80 2.01 4.29
C ALA A 102 -5.61 3.44 4.82
N LEU A 103 -6.70 4.21 4.94
CA LEU A 103 -6.67 5.57 5.49
C LEU A 103 -6.26 5.58 6.97
N GLU A 104 -6.81 4.68 7.79
CA GLU A 104 -6.44 4.54 9.21
C GLU A 104 -4.96 4.16 9.37
N ALA A 105 -4.44 3.25 8.54
CA ALA A 105 -3.02 2.87 8.56
C ALA A 105 -2.09 4.01 8.11
N THR A 106 -2.55 4.85 7.19
CA THR A 106 -1.84 6.05 6.74
C THR A 106 -1.84 7.13 7.83
N ASP A 107 -2.99 7.36 8.48
CA ASP A 107 -3.11 8.25 9.63
C ASP A 107 -2.21 7.82 10.80
N LEU A 108 -2.15 6.51 11.07
CA LEU A 108 -1.26 5.98 12.10
C LEU A 108 0.21 6.26 11.81
N TYR A 109 0.63 6.18 10.55
CA TYR A 109 2.00 6.45 10.14
C TYR A 109 2.36 7.93 10.30
N PHE A 110 1.52 8.85 9.80
CA PHE A 110 1.82 10.28 9.87
C PHE A 110 1.57 10.89 11.25
N GLY A 111 0.62 10.35 12.00
CA GLY A 111 0.19 10.91 13.28
C GLY A 111 -0.11 12.40 13.16
N LYS A 112 0.53 13.21 14.01
CA LYS A 112 0.46 14.67 13.93
C LYS A 112 1.55 15.21 13.01
N VAL A 113 1.16 15.64 11.81
CA VAL A 113 2.04 16.35 10.87
C VAL A 113 2.32 17.77 11.36
N THR A 114 3.59 18.17 11.32
CA THR A 114 4.00 19.58 11.48
C THR A 114 4.32 20.13 10.09
N PRO A 115 3.49 21.01 9.52
CA PRO A 115 3.74 21.59 8.20
C PRO A 115 5.11 22.28 8.13
N SER A 116 5.76 22.20 6.97
CA SER A 116 7.08 22.78 6.72
C SER A 116 7.11 23.52 5.39
N ASN A 117 7.42 24.81 5.45
CA ASN A 117 7.62 25.65 4.27
C ASN A 117 9.07 25.64 3.75
N ASP A 118 9.88 24.65 4.14
CA ASP A 118 11.27 24.50 3.68
C ASP A 118 11.33 23.90 2.25
N TYR A 119 10.88 24.69 1.28
CA TYR A 119 10.98 24.46 -0.16
C TYR A 119 11.07 25.82 -0.86
N GLU A 120 11.46 25.82 -2.13
CA GLU A 120 11.42 27.00 -3.00
C GLU A 120 10.15 26.95 -3.85
N ILE A 121 9.52 28.11 -4.08
CA ILE A 121 8.37 28.19 -4.99
C ILE A 121 8.44 29.44 -5.86
N VAL A 122 8.24 29.25 -7.17
CA VAL A 122 8.10 30.31 -8.17
C VAL A 122 6.68 30.27 -8.70
N ILE A 123 5.98 31.41 -8.64
CA ILE A 123 4.55 31.50 -8.90
C ILE A 123 4.30 32.49 -10.03
N ASP A 124 3.45 32.10 -10.98
CA ASP A 124 2.93 33.00 -12.02
C ASP A 124 2.10 34.11 -11.37
N PRO A 125 2.40 35.40 -11.60
CA PRO A 125 1.66 36.51 -10.98
C PRO A 125 0.16 36.53 -11.28
N SER A 126 -0.31 35.77 -12.27
CA SER A 126 -1.72 35.58 -12.59
C SER A 126 -2.48 34.69 -11.59
N VAL A 127 -1.79 33.86 -10.80
CA VAL A 127 -2.43 32.97 -9.82
C VAL A 127 -3.09 33.80 -8.73
N THR A 128 -4.35 33.49 -8.43
CA THR A 128 -5.12 34.24 -7.43
C THR A 128 -4.56 34.04 -6.02
N ALA A 129 -4.69 35.06 -5.16
CA ALA A 129 -4.24 34.97 -3.77
C ALA A 129 -4.91 33.82 -2.99
N SER A 130 -6.19 33.54 -3.27
CA SER A 130 -6.91 32.39 -2.69
C SER A 130 -6.32 31.05 -3.13
N ASP A 131 -5.91 30.93 -4.39
CA ASP A 131 -5.33 29.69 -4.90
C ASP A 131 -3.92 29.47 -4.35
N ILE A 132 -3.11 30.53 -4.30
CA ILE A 132 -1.80 30.49 -3.64
C ILE A 132 -1.93 30.00 -2.20
N ALA A 133 -2.94 30.49 -1.46
CA ALA A 133 -3.10 30.16 -0.05
C ALA A 133 -3.37 28.66 0.19
N TRP A 134 -4.31 28.06 -0.54
CA TRP A 134 -4.63 26.64 -0.34
C TRP A 134 -3.57 25.71 -0.96
N ILE A 135 -2.95 26.10 -2.09
CA ILE A 135 -1.85 25.31 -2.68
C ILE A 135 -0.67 25.29 -1.72
N LYS A 136 -0.25 26.43 -1.18
CA LYS A 136 0.85 26.49 -0.21
C LYS A 136 0.54 25.70 1.06
N SER A 137 -0.68 25.77 1.59
CA SER A 137 -1.01 24.97 2.79
C SER A 137 -0.89 23.46 2.53
N MET A 138 -1.20 23.01 1.31
CA MET A 138 -1.01 21.62 0.91
C MET A 138 0.46 21.26 0.75
N LEU A 139 1.24 22.10 0.07
CA LEU A 139 2.68 21.91 -0.09
C LEU A 139 3.39 21.87 1.28
N ASP A 140 3.05 22.78 2.18
CA ASP A 140 3.59 22.84 3.54
C ASP A 140 3.27 21.56 4.32
N TYR A 141 2.03 21.09 4.25
CA TYR A 141 1.61 19.87 4.95
C TYR A 141 2.38 18.66 4.43
N VAL A 142 2.42 18.46 3.10
CA VAL A 142 3.09 17.32 2.47
C VAL A 142 4.60 17.34 2.71
N ASN A 143 5.22 18.51 2.60
CA ASN A 143 6.64 18.64 2.88
C ASN A 143 6.97 18.30 4.34
N GLY A 144 6.08 18.68 5.28
CA GLY A 144 6.16 18.34 6.69
C GLY A 144 5.81 16.89 7.04
N SER A 145 5.18 16.12 6.13
CA SER A 145 4.77 14.74 6.36
C SER A 145 5.93 13.74 6.37
N PHE A 146 7.07 14.07 5.74
CA PHE A 146 8.20 13.15 5.57
C PHE A 146 9.52 13.70 6.13
N PRO A 147 9.60 14.06 7.44
CA PRO A 147 10.79 14.68 8.02
C PRO A 147 12.00 13.74 8.08
N ASN A 148 11.77 12.43 8.04
CA ASN A 148 12.81 11.41 8.15
C ASN A 148 13.31 10.88 6.79
N ILE A 149 12.79 11.43 5.69
CA ILE A 149 13.24 11.07 4.34
C ILE A 149 14.15 12.20 3.86
N GLU A 150 15.44 11.91 3.76
CA GLU A 150 16.44 12.85 3.27
C GLU A 150 16.15 13.18 1.80
N ARG A 151 15.94 14.47 1.52
CA ARG A 151 15.61 15.00 0.20
C ARG A 151 16.39 16.28 -0.04
N GLU A 152 16.75 16.50 -1.29
CA GLU A 152 17.17 17.82 -1.72
C GLU A 152 16.00 18.80 -1.54
N LYS A 153 16.32 20.07 -1.29
CA LYS A 153 15.31 21.12 -1.18
C LYS A 153 14.48 21.18 -2.47
N VAL A 154 13.17 20.95 -2.33
CA VAL A 154 12.24 20.90 -3.47
C VAL A 154 12.05 22.30 -4.04
N LYS A 155 11.99 22.42 -5.36
CA LYS A 155 11.58 23.64 -6.06
C LYS A 155 10.27 23.40 -6.80
N VAL A 156 9.28 24.23 -6.52
CA VAL A 156 7.94 24.15 -7.11
C VAL A 156 7.75 25.31 -8.08
N PHE A 157 7.28 25.01 -9.28
CA PHE A 157 6.87 26.00 -10.27
C PHE A 157 5.35 25.92 -10.43
N LEU A 158 4.66 27.02 -10.15
CA LEU A 158 3.21 27.12 -10.22
C LEU A 158 2.80 28.09 -11.33
N GLY A 159 2.37 27.54 -12.46
CA GLY A 159 2.05 28.28 -13.68
C GLY A 159 0.58 28.28 -14.03
N THR A 160 0.11 29.33 -14.70
CA THR A 160 -1.23 29.35 -15.30
C THR A 160 -1.21 29.15 -16.81
N THR A 161 -0.03 29.09 -17.42
CA THR A 161 0.14 28.80 -18.86
C THR A 161 1.39 27.96 -19.09
N HIS A 162 1.37 27.21 -20.20
CA HIS A 162 2.54 26.45 -20.65
C HIS A 162 3.71 27.35 -21.03
N SER A 163 3.45 28.46 -21.72
CA SER A 163 4.50 29.41 -22.14
C SER A 163 5.16 30.11 -20.96
N TRP A 164 4.40 30.48 -19.91
CA TRP A 164 4.99 31.02 -18.70
C TRP A 164 5.91 30.00 -18.02
N SER A 165 5.45 28.75 -17.93
CA SER A 165 6.21 27.66 -17.29
C SER A 165 7.50 27.37 -18.04
N GLU A 166 7.45 27.29 -19.37
CA GLU A 166 8.61 27.12 -20.23
C GLU A 166 9.62 28.25 -20.08
N LYS A 167 9.18 29.51 -20.18
CA LYS A 167 10.05 30.68 -20.04
C LYS A 167 10.73 30.72 -18.67
N THR A 168 9.98 30.42 -17.62
CA THR A 168 10.46 30.47 -16.23
C THR A 168 11.46 29.37 -15.95
N LEU A 169 11.19 28.14 -16.38
CA LEU A 169 12.14 27.01 -16.24
C LEU A 169 13.41 27.25 -17.06
N LYS A 170 13.31 27.70 -18.31
CA LYS A 170 14.47 28.06 -19.15
C LYS A 170 15.33 29.15 -18.50
N ALA A 171 14.72 30.18 -17.92
CA ALA A 171 15.43 31.25 -17.21
C ALA A 171 16.19 30.73 -15.97
N ALA A 172 15.69 29.66 -15.35
CA ALA A 172 16.35 28.97 -14.24
C ALA A 172 17.36 27.89 -14.70
N ASN A 173 17.58 27.71 -16.01
CA ASN A 173 18.38 26.63 -16.60
C ASN A 173 17.86 25.23 -16.19
N LEU A 174 16.53 25.06 -16.20
CA LEU A 174 15.83 23.83 -15.86
C LEU A 174 14.88 23.39 -16.99
N TRP A 175 14.56 22.10 -17.01
CA TRP A 175 13.53 21.50 -17.87
C TRP A 175 12.99 20.24 -17.19
N LEU A 176 11.69 19.96 -17.32
CA LEU A 176 11.07 18.73 -16.82
C LEU A 176 10.46 17.93 -17.97
N GLY A 177 10.65 16.61 -17.95
CA GLY A 177 10.14 15.71 -18.99
C GLY A 177 11.00 15.70 -20.26
N ASP A 178 10.40 15.31 -21.40
CA ASP A 178 11.13 15.19 -22.68
C ASP A 178 11.70 16.54 -23.12
N PRO A 179 13.03 16.69 -23.29
CA PRO A 179 13.67 17.93 -23.74
C PRO A 179 13.27 18.35 -25.16
N ASN A 180 12.68 17.45 -25.95
CA ASN A 180 12.18 17.75 -27.30
C ASN A 180 10.69 18.12 -27.33
N ALA A 181 10.00 18.04 -26.20
CA ALA A 181 8.62 18.49 -26.09
C ALA A 181 8.53 20.02 -26.27
N PRO A 182 7.42 20.55 -26.80
CA PRO A 182 7.26 21.99 -26.98
C PRO A 182 7.22 22.75 -25.65
N TYR A 183 6.76 22.10 -24.57
CA TYR A 183 6.70 22.66 -23.23
C TYR A 183 7.16 21.63 -22.19
N PRO A 184 7.66 22.06 -21.01
CA PRO A 184 8.03 21.14 -19.95
C PRO A 184 6.87 20.20 -19.60
N CYS A 185 7.12 18.90 -19.70
CA CYS A 185 6.16 17.80 -19.51
C CYS A 185 4.77 17.99 -20.15
N SER A 186 4.65 18.76 -21.24
CA SER A 186 3.36 19.08 -21.83
C SER A 186 3.41 19.33 -23.35
N GLN A 187 2.26 19.08 -23.99
CA GLN A 187 1.99 19.41 -25.40
C GLN A 187 1.27 20.76 -25.57
N GLY A 188 1.04 21.51 -24.48
CA GLY A 188 0.50 22.87 -24.55
C GLY A 188 -1.02 22.98 -24.66
N ARG A 189 -1.79 21.97 -24.22
CA ARG A 189 -3.24 21.88 -24.49
C ARG A 189 -4.15 21.93 -23.26
N SER A 190 -3.72 21.32 -22.16
CA SER A 190 -4.50 21.11 -20.94
C SER A 190 -3.60 21.27 -19.74
N ASP A 191 -4.17 21.28 -18.54
CA ASP A 191 -3.36 21.21 -17.32
C ASP A 191 -2.26 20.14 -17.42
N ALA A 192 -1.10 20.43 -16.84
CA ALA A 192 0.04 19.54 -16.87
C ALA A 192 0.78 19.57 -15.53
N TYR A 193 1.12 18.39 -15.05
CA TYR A 193 1.74 18.19 -13.75
C TYR A 193 2.87 17.20 -13.92
N CYS A 194 4.01 17.50 -13.31
CA CYS A 194 5.13 16.57 -13.31
C CYS A 194 6.08 16.87 -12.16
N ALA A 195 6.81 15.83 -11.77
CA ALA A 195 7.85 15.91 -10.78
C ALA A 195 9.10 15.16 -11.22
N GLU A 196 10.23 15.64 -10.74
CA GLU A 196 11.52 14.95 -10.75
C GLU A 196 12.07 14.92 -9.32
N ARG A 197 13.35 14.55 -9.16
CA ARG A 197 13.98 14.30 -7.85
C ARG A 197 13.70 15.39 -6.80
N ASN A 198 13.82 16.66 -7.20
CA ASN A 198 13.65 17.83 -6.34
C ASN A 198 12.89 18.97 -7.04
N LEU A 199 12.18 18.68 -8.13
CA LEU A 199 11.44 19.65 -8.91
C LEU A 199 9.99 19.19 -9.02
N ALA A 200 9.05 20.12 -8.90
CA ALA A 200 7.65 19.90 -9.23
C ALA A 200 7.14 21.06 -10.09
N LEU A 201 6.38 20.75 -11.13
CA LEU A 201 5.74 21.72 -12.00
C LEU A 201 4.24 21.46 -11.99
N LEU A 202 3.48 22.52 -11.69
CA LEU A 202 2.03 22.53 -11.68
C LEU A 202 1.55 23.59 -12.66
N ILE A 203 0.93 23.19 -13.77
CA ILE A 203 0.36 24.08 -14.78
C ILE A 203 -1.16 23.94 -14.75
N TYR A 204 -1.86 24.98 -14.26
CA TYR A 204 -3.32 25.02 -14.21
C TYR A 204 -3.91 25.84 -15.38
N SER A 205 -3.52 25.52 -16.61
CA SER A 205 -3.94 26.25 -17.81
C SER A 205 -5.45 26.20 -18.09
N ASP A 206 -6.12 25.12 -17.72
CA ASP A 206 -7.55 24.94 -17.97
C ASP A 206 -8.38 25.89 -17.08
N ILE A 207 -8.07 25.97 -15.79
CA ILE A 207 -8.78 26.85 -14.85
C ILE A 207 -8.55 28.32 -15.19
N TYR A 208 -7.34 28.67 -15.60
CA TYR A 208 -6.94 30.04 -15.89
C TYR A 208 -7.15 30.44 -17.36
N ALA A 209 -7.67 29.54 -18.20
CA ALA A 209 -8.02 29.86 -19.57
C ALA A 209 -9.14 30.95 -19.63
N PRO A 210 -9.10 31.86 -20.62
CA PRO A 210 -10.18 32.80 -20.85
C PRO A 210 -11.54 32.07 -21.01
N ASN A 211 -12.57 32.57 -20.33
CA ASN A 211 -13.92 31.98 -20.34
C ASN A 211 -13.98 30.54 -19.83
N SER A 212 -13.02 30.11 -19.00
CA SER A 212 -12.99 28.74 -18.48
C SER A 212 -14.23 28.40 -17.63
N LEU A 213 -14.77 27.21 -17.90
CA LEU A 213 -15.80 26.57 -17.08
C LEU A 213 -15.20 25.56 -16.08
N TYR A 214 -13.89 25.30 -16.14
CA TYR A 214 -13.22 24.42 -15.19
C TYR A 214 -13.17 25.05 -13.81
N ARG A 215 -13.26 24.21 -12.78
CA ARG A 215 -13.24 24.60 -11.37
C ARG A 215 -12.31 23.67 -10.61
N TRP A 216 -11.96 24.05 -9.39
CA TRP A 216 -11.21 23.22 -8.48
C TRP A 216 -12.01 22.00 -8.03
N ASP A 217 -11.91 20.92 -8.81
CA ASP A 217 -12.40 19.60 -8.46
C ASP A 217 -11.38 18.83 -7.58
N PRO A 218 -11.79 17.71 -6.97
CA PRO A 218 -10.91 16.93 -6.08
C PRO A 218 -9.65 16.40 -6.75
N GLY A 219 -9.71 16.08 -8.06
CA GLY A 219 -8.54 15.63 -8.82
C GLY A 219 -7.53 16.75 -9.07
N ARG A 220 -8.00 17.96 -9.41
CA ARG A 220 -7.08 19.12 -9.52
C ARG A 220 -6.50 19.54 -8.18
N ARG A 221 -7.29 19.42 -7.10
CA ARG A 221 -6.82 19.71 -5.74
C ARG A 221 -5.82 18.68 -5.23
N SER A 222 -5.82 17.45 -5.75
CA SER A 222 -4.87 16.41 -5.32
C SER A 222 -3.48 16.59 -5.94
N THR A 223 -3.35 17.32 -7.06
CA THR A 223 -2.09 17.37 -7.82
C THR A 223 -0.89 17.96 -7.09
N PRO A 224 -1.00 19.00 -6.22
CA PRO A 224 0.17 19.47 -5.47
C PRO A 224 0.75 18.38 -4.56
N ALA A 225 -0.12 17.60 -3.90
CA ALA A 225 0.30 16.50 -3.05
C ALA A 225 0.80 15.28 -3.84
N HIS A 226 0.16 14.98 -4.98
CA HIS A 226 0.59 13.95 -5.93
C HIS A 226 2.04 14.19 -6.39
N GLU A 227 2.31 15.38 -6.95
CA GLU A 227 3.64 15.70 -7.48
C GLU A 227 4.71 15.77 -6.40
N LEU A 228 4.38 16.28 -5.21
CA LEU A 228 5.35 16.28 -4.09
C LEU A 228 5.63 14.86 -3.59
N PHE A 229 4.68 13.94 -3.66
CA PHE A 229 4.91 12.55 -3.28
C PHE A 229 5.90 11.85 -4.23
N HIS A 230 5.89 12.19 -5.51
CA HIS A 230 6.93 11.71 -6.44
C HIS A 230 8.35 12.10 -5.99
N THR A 231 8.55 13.31 -5.44
CA THR A 231 9.86 13.70 -4.89
C THR A 231 10.30 12.79 -3.73
N VAL A 232 9.34 12.28 -2.94
CA VAL A 232 9.60 11.30 -1.87
C VAL A 232 10.01 9.97 -2.47
N GLN A 233 9.24 9.46 -3.44
CA GLN A 233 9.54 8.22 -4.15
C GLN A 233 10.92 8.26 -4.80
N PHE A 234 11.29 9.37 -5.45
CA PHE A 234 12.59 9.54 -6.10
C PHE A 234 13.76 9.65 -5.12
N ALA A 235 13.56 10.25 -3.96
CA ALA A 235 14.59 10.27 -2.92
C ALA A 235 14.85 8.86 -2.36
N MET A 236 13.78 8.06 -2.20
CA MET A 236 13.85 6.71 -1.66
C MET A 236 14.46 5.70 -2.64
N ALA A 237 14.00 5.67 -3.89
CA ALA A 237 14.40 4.64 -4.86
C ALA A 237 15.33 5.13 -5.98
N GLY A 238 15.46 6.44 -6.18
CA GLY A 238 16.07 7.03 -7.38
C GLY A 238 15.03 7.42 -8.42
N PRO A 239 15.45 8.03 -9.55
CA PRO A 239 14.53 8.50 -10.58
C PRO A 239 13.79 7.33 -11.23
N ASN A 240 12.74 7.67 -11.98
CA ASN A 240 12.10 6.70 -12.84
C ASN A 240 13.07 6.18 -13.92
N ILE A 241 13.05 4.89 -14.20
CA ILE A 241 13.92 4.22 -15.16
C ILE A 241 13.09 3.30 -16.06
N GLY A 242 13.63 2.96 -17.23
CA GLY A 242 12.95 2.11 -18.21
C GLY A 242 12.71 0.68 -17.71
N SER A 243 11.72 0.02 -18.33
CA SER A 243 11.23 -1.33 -17.99
C SER A 243 12.30 -2.42 -18.02
N ASP A 244 13.38 -2.22 -18.76
CA ASP A 244 14.47 -3.20 -18.90
C ASP A 244 15.37 -3.26 -17.65
N SER A 245 15.23 -2.30 -16.74
CA SER A 245 16.04 -2.25 -15.53
C SER A 245 15.41 -3.05 -14.39
N PRO A 246 16.20 -3.84 -13.62
CA PRO A 246 15.67 -4.54 -12.45
C PRO A 246 15.16 -3.59 -11.35
N LEU A 247 15.58 -2.33 -11.38
CA LEU A 247 15.14 -1.29 -10.45
C LEU A 247 13.80 -0.64 -10.87
N HIS A 248 13.23 -1.06 -12.01
CA HIS A 248 12.01 -0.46 -12.54
C HIS A 248 10.83 -0.69 -11.58
N ILE A 249 10.25 0.41 -11.12
CA ILE A 249 9.01 0.39 -10.34
C ILE A 249 7.84 0.56 -11.32
N PRO A 250 6.84 -0.34 -11.29
CA PRO A 250 5.76 -0.28 -12.26
C PRO A 250 4.95 1.03 -12.20
N ARG A 251 4.44 1.50 -13.34
CA ARG A 251 3.64 2.74 -13.42
C ARG A 251 2.41 2.70 -12.52
N TRP A 252 1.68 1.58 -12.46
CA TRP A 252 0.55 1.42 -11.55
C TRP A 252 0.92 1.67 -10.09
N LEU A 253 2.15 1.36 -9.66
CA LEU A 253 2.59 1.61 -8.30
C LEU A 253 3.05 3.05 -8.14
N MET A 254 3.85 3.56 -9.08
CA MET A 254 4.40 4.91 -9.03
C MET A 254 3.29 5.97 -9.05
N GLU A 255 2.47 5.96 -10.10
CA GLU A 255 1.40 6.92 -10.33
C GLU A 255 0.20 6.66 -9.43
N GLY A 256 -0.15 5.39 -9.24
CA GLY A 256 -1.28 5.00 -8.40
C GLY A 256 -1.14 5.42 -6.95
N SER A 257 0.07 5.33 -6.41
CA SER A 257 0.31 5.71 -5.03
C SER A 257 0.44 7.21 -4.81
N ALA A 258 1.00 7.93 -5.78
CA ALA A 258 0.93 9.39 -5.80
C ALA A 258 -0.54 9.86 -5.88
N ASN A 259 -1.37 9.18 -6.68
CA ASN A 259 -2.79 9.48 -6.82
C ASN A 259 -3.54 9.20 -5.50
N TYR A 260 -3.32 8.03 -4.89
CA TYR A 260 -3.83 7.71 -3.55
C TYR A 260 -3.45 8.80 -2.53
N PHE A 261 -2.17 9.15 -2.46
CA PHE A 261 -1.66 10.10 -1.49
C PHE A 261 -2.23 11.50 -1.72
N GLY A 262 -2.35 11.93 -2.98
CA GLY A 262 -2.98 13.20 -3.32
C GLY A 262 -4.42 13.30 -2.79
N PHE A 263 -5.25 12.29 -3.06
CA PHE A 263 -6.63 12.26 -2.55
C PHE A 263 -6.71 12.10 -1.03
N TYR A 264 -5.78 11.36 -0.42
CA TYR A 264 -5.66 11.30 1.04
C TYR A 264 -5.45 12.69 1.62
N ILE A 265 -4.52 13.48 1.09
CA ILE A 265 -4.23 14.84 1.59
C ILE A 265 -5.42 15.79 1.38
N VAL A 266 -6.12 15.69 0.25
CA VAL A 266 -7.37 16.44 0.00
C VAL A 266 -8.40 16.22 1.12
N ASP A 267 -8.57 14.97 1.57
CA ASP A 267 -9.46 14.61 2.68
C ASP A 267 -8.93 15.10 4.04
N ARG A 268 -7.64 14.85 4.31
CA ARG A 268 -6.99 15.27 5.57
C ARG A 268 -7.05 16.77 5.80
N MET A 269 -7.02 17.55 4.74
CA MET A 269 -7.10 19.01 4.81
C MET A 269 -8.53 19.55 4.73
N GLY A 270 -9.53 18.68 4.60
CA GLY A 270 -10.95 19.06 4.58
C GLY A 270 -11.40 19.73 3.28
N PHE A 271 -10.70 19.50 2.17
CA PHE A 271 -11.07 20.07 0.87
C PHE A 271 -12.15 19.24 0.16
N GLU A 272 -12.13 17.92 0.30
CA GLU A 272 -13.18 16.99 -0.15
C GLU A 272 -12.96 15.62 0.50
N LYS A 273 -14.01 14.82 0.67
CA LYS A 273 -13.89 13.44 1.17
C LYS A 273 -13.12 12.53 0.20
N TYR A 274 -12.27 11.66 0.73
CA TYR A 274 -11.49 10.68 -0.06
C TYR A 274 -12.38 9.85 -1.01
N GLN A 275 -13.55 9.41 -0.53
CA GLN A 275 -14.51 8.62 -1.32
C GLN A 275 -14.99 9.31 -2.61
N VAL A 276 -15.09 10.64 -2.64
CA VAL A 276 -15.53 11.35 -3.85
C VAL A 276 -14.50 11.20 -4.95
N GLY A 277 -13.22 11.43 -4.62
CA GLY A 277 -12.09 11.22 -5.52
C GLY A 277 -11.96 9.76 -5.94
N ARG A 278 -12.00 8.83 -4.98
CA ARG A 278 -11.92 7.39 -5.26
C ARG A 278 -13.02 6.89 -6.19
N ASN A 279 -14.25 7.35 -6.01
CA ASN A 279 -15.37 6.99 -6.89
C ASN A 279 -15.15 7.54 -8.31
N GLN A 280 -14.66 8.77 -8.46
CA GLN A 280 -14.34 9.34 -9.76
C GLN A 280 -13.20 8.60 -10.46
N GLN A 281 -12.12 8.34 -9.72
CA GLN A 281 -10.91 7.75 -10.26
C GLN A 281 -11.07 6.29 -10.60
N VAL A 282 -11.89 5.52 -9.88
CA VAL A 282 -11.96 4.06 -10.05
C VAL A 282 -13.35 3.61 -10.48
N ASN A 283 -14.36 3.81 -9.64
CA ASN A 283 -15.69 3.21 -9.83
C ASN A 283 -16.42 3.75 -11.07
N ASN A 284 -16.29 5.07 -11.31
CA ASN A 284 -16.94 5.75 -12.42
C ASN A 284 -16.03 5.89 -13.64
N ASN A 285 -14.76 5.50 -13.53
CA ASN A 285 -13.80 5.66 -14.61
C ASN A 285 -13.99 4.55 -15.67
N PRO A 286 -14.38 4.91 -16.91
CA PRO A 286 -14.66 3.92 -17.95
C PRO A 286 -13.42 3.10 -18.35
N ALA A 287 -12.20 3.57 -18.07
CA ALA A 287 -10.97 2.85 -18.36
C ALA A 287 -10.85 1.49 -17.66
N TYR A 288 -11.63 1.27 -16.59
CA TYR A 288 -11.56 0.06 -15.77
C TYR A 288 -12.78 -0.86 -15.90
N LYS A 289 -13.70 -0.57 -16.83
CA LYS A 289 -14.84 -1.45 -17.15
C LYS A 289 -14.39 -2.72 -17.85
N THR A 290 -13.43 -2.60 -18.76
CA THR A 290 -12.79 -3.75 -19.39
C THR A 290 -11.66 -4.25 -18.50
N ILE A 291 -11.72 -5.53 -18.12
CA ILE A 291 -10.69 -6.16 -17.30
C ILE A 291 -9.41 -6.30 -18.14
N VAL A 292 -8.38 -5.60 -17.71
CA VAL A 292 -7.00 -5.78 -18.17
C VAL A 292 -6.14 -6.18 -16.96
N PRO A 293 -5.20 -7.14 -17.07
CA PRO A 293 -4.33 -7.52 -15.96
C PRO A 293 -3.49 -6.35 -15.44
N LEU A 294 -3.29 -6.25 -14.12
CA LEU A 294 -2.57 -5.14 -13.46
C LEU A 294 -1.17 -4.91 -14.05
N VAL A 295 -0.46 -5.98 -14.36
CA VAL A 295 0.89 -5.95 -14.96
C VAL A 295 0.96 -5.17 -16.29
N ARG A 296 -0.17 -4.95 -16.97
CA ARG A 296 -0.24 -4.17 -18.21
C ARG A 296 -0.31 -2.66 -17.98
N TYR A 297 -0.65 -2.20 -16.79
CA TYR A 297 -0.69 -0.78 -16.41
C TYR A 297 0.71 -0.28 -16.05
N ASP A 298 1.69 -0.56 -16.92
CA ASP A 298 3.09 -0.21 -16.76
C ASP A 298 3.58 0.78 -17.84
N SER A 299 2.64 1.45 -18.49
CA SER A 299 2.86 2.56 -19.40
C SER A 299 1.68 3.53 -19.30
N PHE A 300 1.72 4.63 -20.04
CA PHE A 300 0.60 5.57 -20.16
C PHE A 300 -0.37 5.20 -21.30
N ASP A 301 -0.19 4.04 -21.95
CA ASP A 301 -1.16 3.52 -22.94
C ASP A 301 -2.48 3.10 -22.28
N LEU A 302 -2.41 2.74 -21.01
CA LEU A 302 -3.53 2.49 -20.13
C LEU A 302 -3.46 3.47 -18.97
N ASP A 303 -4.61 3.91 -18.46
CA ASP A 303 -4.69 4.79 -17.29
C ASP A 303 -4.20 4.05 -16.03
N PRO A 304 -3.05 4.40 -15.43
CA PRO A 304 -2.50 3.71 -14.26
C PRO A 304 -3.01 4.29 -12.93
N TYR A 305 -3.69 5.45 -12.94
CA TYR A 305 -3.92 6.26 -11.75
C TYR A 305 -4.96 5.66 -10.82
N GLY A 306 -6.17 5.40 -11.33
CA GLY A 306 -7.28 4.87 -10.54
C GLY A 306 -7.04 3.42 -10.11
N ILE A 307 -6.66 2.55 -11.03
CA ILE A 307 -6.36 1.15 -10.68
C ILE A 307 -5.18 1.06 -9.70
N GLY A 308 -4.16 1.88 -9.91
CA GLY A 308 -3.02 1.97 -9.02
C GLY A 308 -3.36 2.55 -7.64
N GLN A 309 -4.31 3.49 -7.55
CA GLN A 309 -4.87 3.97 -6.28
C GLN A 309 -5.56 2.82 -5.51
N ALA A 310 -6.38 2.02 -6.19
CA ALA A 310 -7.03 0.84 -5.58
C ALA A 310 -6.02 -0.22 -5.12
N VAL A 311 -4.97 -0.44 -5.91
CA VAL A 311 -3.85 -1.30 -5.52
C VAL A 311 -3.13 -0.76 -4.28
N THR A 312 -2.88 0.55 -4.24
CA THR A 312 -2.21 1.20 -3.11
C THR A 312 -3.03 1.04 -1.82
N GLU A 313 -4.35 1.19 -1.90
CA GLU A 313 -5.26 0.87 -0.78
C GLU A 313 -5.07 -0.57 -0.31
N TYR A 314 -5.04 -1.54 -1.24
CA TYR A 314 -4.90 -2.95 -0.93
C TYR A 314 -3.56 -3.32 -0.27
N LEU A 315 -2.48 -2.71 -0.75
CA LEU A 315 -1.16 -2.83 -0.15
C LEU A 315 -1.19 -2.26 1.27
N ILE A 316 -1.56 -0.98 1.44
CA ILE A 316 -1.53 -0.31 2.74
C ILE A 316 -2.45 -0.99 3.76
N ALA A 317 -3.65 -1.42 3.35
CA ALA A 317 -4.55 -2.15 4.24
C ALA A 317 -4.00 -3.52 4.67
N SER A 318 -3.15 -4.14 3.85
CA SER A 318 -2.55 -5.45 4.16
C SER A 318 -1.26 -5.35 4.99
N ILE A 319 -0.42 -4.33 4.76
CA ILE A 319 0.93 -4.26 5.36
C ILE A 319 1.22 -2.97 6.15
N GLY A 320 0.33 -1.98 6.10
CA GLY A 320 0.54 -0.65 6.67
C GLY A 320 1.37 0.28 5.78
N PHE A 321 1.29 1.59 6.03
CA PHE A 321 1.93 2.60 5.20
C PHE A 321 3.47 2.59 5.27
N GLU A 322 4.04 2.27 6.44
CA GLU A 322 5.50 2.17 6.60
C GLU A 322 6.09 1.08 5.70
N LYS A 323 5.54 -0.14 5.76
CA LYS A 323 6.00 -1.25 4.91
C LYS A 323 5.69 -1.01 3.43
N PHE A 324 4.65 -0.26 3.14
CA PHE A 324 4.38 0.18 1.78
C PHE A 324 5.52 1.08 1.25
N LEU A 325 5.99 2.06 2.02
CA LEU A 325 7.18 2.86 1.66
C LEU A 325 8.47 2.02 1.59
N ASP A 326 8.59 0.97 2.42
CA ASP A 326 9.72 0.04 2.35
C ASP A 326 9.86 -0.62 0.97
N ILE A 327 8.82 -0.67 0.12
CA ILE A 327 8.95 -1.15 -1.27
C ILE A 327 10.00 -0.33 -2.03
N TRP A 328 9.98 1.01 -1.95
CA TRP A 328 10.97 1.88 -2.60
C TRP A 328 12.37 1.73 -1.96
N LYS A 329 12.41 1.76 -0.62
CA LYS A 329 13.64 1.62 0.15
C LYS A 329 14.37 0.31 -0.17
N PHE A 330 13.65 -0.81 -0.18
CA PHE A 330 14.22 -2.11 -0.46
C PHE A 330 14.47 -2.33 -1.95
N THR A 331 13.70 -1.73 -2.85
CA THR A 331 14.06 -1.72 -4.29
C THR A 331 15.47 -1.16 -4.48
N LYS A 332 15.79 -0.04 -3.82
CA LYS A 332 17.14 0.55 -3.85
C LYS A 332 18.18 -0.32 -3.18
N SER A 333 17.91 -0.86 -1.98
CA SER A 333 18.92 -1.64 -1.25
C SER A 333 19.21 -3.00 -1.90
N GLU A 334 18.17 -3.67 -2.40
CA GLU A 334 18.28 -4.98 -3.06
C GLU A 334 18.67 -4.87 -4.55
N LYS A 335 18.68 -3.64 -5.10
CA LYS A 335 18.92 -3.38 -6.53
C LYS A 335 17.96 -4.14 -7.46
N SER A 336 16.75 -4.41 -6.97
CA SER A 336 15.71 -5.15 -7.68
C SER A 336 14.34 -4.83 -7.09
N PHE A 337 13.39 -4.41 -7.93
CA PHE A 337 12.01 -4.19 -7.55
C PHE A 337 11.38 -5.47 -7.00
N ASN A 338 11.54 -6.62 -7.67
CA ASN A 338 10.94 -7.87 -7.22
C ASN A 338 11.46 -8.31 -5.84
N LEU A 339 12.78 -8.21 -5.61
CA LEU A 339 13.35 -8.53 -4.29
C LEU A 339 12.92 -7.50 -3.23
N GLY A 340 12.89 -6.21 -3.58
CA GLY A 340 12.44 -5.15 -2.69
C GLY A 340 10.98 -5.30 -2.29
N PHE A 341 10.12 -5.59 -3.26
CA PHE A 341 8.69 -5.86 -3.08
C PHE A 341 8.48 -7.09 -2.18
N PHE A 342 9.19 -8.20 -2.44
CA PHE A 342 9.13 -9.38 -1.58
C PHE A 342 9.58 -9.07 -0.14
N LYS A 343 10.67 -8.32 0.02
CA LYS A 343 11.20 -7.95 1.34
C LYS A 343 10.24 -7.05 2.13
N ALA A 344 9.51 -6.16 1.46
CA ALA A 344 8.54 -5.26 2.07
C ALA A 344 7.21 -5.97 2.40
N THR A 345 6.72 -6.79 1.48
CA THR A 345 5.34 -7.32 1.51
C THR A 345 5.25 -8.76 2.02
N GLY A 346 6.33 -9.53 1.89
CA GLY A 346 6.36 -10.98 2.07
C GLY A 346 5.79 -11.78 0.89
N LEU A 347 5.41 -11.14 -0.21
CA LEU A 347 4.85 -11.78 -1.40
C LEU A 347 5.76 -11.63 -2.62
N GLN A 348 5.84 -12.69 -3.43
CA GLN A 348 6.40 -12.56 -4.78
C GLN A 348 5.45 -11.68 -5.61
N ILE A 349 5.99 -10.93 -6.58
CA ILE A 349 5.17 -9.99 -7.37
C ILE A 349 4.08 -10.72 -8.17
N GLU A 350 4.36 -11.93 -8.67
CA GLU A 350 3.39 -12.77 -9.37
C GLU A 350 2.28 -13.28 -8.45
N GLU A 351 2.62 -13.61 -7.20
CA GLU A 351 1.63 -13.99 -6.19
C GLU A 351 0.73 -12.80 -5.84
N PHE A 352 1.33 -11.61 -5.70
CA PHE A 352 0.58 -10.39 -5.49
C PHE A 352 -0.38 -10.10 -6.65
N TYR A 353 0.08 -10.21 -7.91
CA TYR A 353 -0.80 -10.04 -9.07
C TYR A 353 -1.99 -11.01 -9.02
N ALA A 354 -1.76 -12.30 -8.76
CA ALA A 354 -2.85 -13.27 -8.65
C ALA A 354 -3.88 -12.91 -7.57
N LYS A 355 -3.41 -12.42 -6.41
CA LYS A 355 -4.30 -11.97 -5.31
C LYS A 355 -5.08 -10.71 -5.68
N PHE A 356 -4.42 -9.73 -6.30
CA PHE A 356 -5.09 -8.52 -6.77
C PHE A 356 -6.17 -8.85 -7.80
N GLU A 357 -5.87 -9.70 -8.79
CA GLU A 357 -6.85 -10.08 -9.81
C GLU A 357 -8.08 -10.76 -9.20
N ALA A 358 -7.88 -11.60 -8.18
CA ALA A 358 -8.99 -12.21 -7.44
C ALA A 358 -9.78 -11.21 -6.58
N ALA A 359 -9.12 -10.16 -6.09
CA ALA A 359 -9.71 -9.16 -5.19
C ALA A 359 -10.37 -7.97 -5.91
N ARG A 360 -10.03 -7.70 -7.18
CA ARG A 360 -10.40 -6.46 -7.87
C ARG A 360 -11.92 -6.21 -7.97
N GLY A 361 -12.72 -7.28 -8.01
CA GLY A 361 -14.18 -7.17 -7.97
C GLY A 361 -14.68 -6.52 -6.68
N SER A 362 -14.12 -6.89 -5.53
CA SER A 362 -14.39 -6.25 -4.23
C SER A 362 -13.87 -4.81 -4.14
N MET A 363 -13.05 -4.35 -5.08
CA MET A 363 -12.56 -2.97 -5.17
C MET A 363 -13.41 -2.09 -6.10
N GLY A 364 -14.44 -2.66 -6.74
CA GLY A 364 -15.30 -1.99 -7.71
C GLY A 364 -14.66 -1.81 -9.08
N ILE A 365 -13.81 -2.76 -9.51
CA ILE A 365 -13.09 -2.74 -10.79
C ILE A 365 -13.63 -3.86 -11.69
N GLY A 366 -13.92 -3.53 -12.95
CA GLY A 366 -14.43 -4.50 -13.94
C GLY A 366 -15.94 -4.76 -13.87
N SER A 367 -16.70 -3.89 -13.19
CA SER A 367 -18.16 -3.96 -13.04
C SER A 367 -18.91 -2.87 -13.81
#